data_AF-A0A8T3U8T8-F1
#
_entry.id   AF-A0A8T3U8T8-F1
#
_cell.length_a   1.000
_cell.length_b   1.000
_cell.length_c   1.000
_cell.angle_alpha   90.00
_cell.angle_beta   90.00
_cell.angle_gamma   90.00
#
_symmetry.space_group_name_H-M   'P 1'
#
loop_
_entity.id
_entity.type
_entity.pdbx_description
1 polymer ?
#
loop_
_entity_poly.entity_id
_entity_poly.type
_entity_poly.pdbx_seq_one_letter_code
_entity_poly.pdbx_strand_id
1 'polypeptide(L)'
;MENLDYLISYLLGERGEDISKYEGRDKKRLYRALVNIRQPKEISNEYIEKENEFLQLRNNDTYDAKNINEKISIWHGDITKLKIEAIVNPANSQGTGCYQPNHNCLDNQIQTFAGIRLRLECAKRMEQIRTLETAKC
;
A
#
# COMPACT_ATOMS: atom_id res chain seq x y z
N MET A 1 -5.99 -8.60 -20.47
CA MET A 1 -5.10 -7.58 -19.89
C MET A 1 -4.64 -8.13 -18.55
N GLU A 2 -3.33 -8.16 -18.27
CA GLU A 2 -2.83 -8.56 -16.95
C GLU A 2 -3.37 -7.58 -15.90
N ASN A 3 -3.70 -8.02 -14.67
CA ASN A 3 -4.27 -7.15 -13.64
C ASN A 3 -3.43 -5.88 -13.42
N LEU A 4 -2.09 -6.01 -13.46
CA LEU A 4 -1.18 -4.87 -13.33
C LEU A 4 -1.36 -3.81 -14.43
N ASP A 5 -1.60 -4.23 -15.68
CA ASP A 5 -1.83 -3.31 -16.80
C ASP A 5 -3.17 -2.57 -16.65
N TYR A 6 -4.21 -3.28 -16.18
CA TYR A 6 -5.49 -2.65 -15.87
C TYR A 6 -5.32 -1.61 -14.77
N LEU A 7 -4.63 -1.94 -13.66
CA LEU A 7 -4.43 -1.04 -12.53
C LEU A 7 -3.66 0.23 -12.95
N ILE A 8 -2.58 0.07 -13.71
CA ILE A 8 -1.80 1.20 -14.23
C ILE A 8 -2.66 2.06 -15.16
N SER A 9 -3.38 1.44 -16.09
CA SER A 9 -4.22 2.16 -17.05
C SER A 9 -5.34 2.93 -16.35
N TYR A 10 -5.95 2.35 -15.31
CA TYR A 10 -6.95 3.02 -14.48
C TYR A 10 -6.36 4.29 -13.82
N LEU A 11 -5.21 4.15 -13.16
CA LEU A 11 -4.55 5.25 -12.44
C LEU A 11 -4.05 6.36 -13.38
N LEU A 12 -3.57 6.00 -14.57
CA LEU A 12 -3.20 6.97 -15.60
C LEU A 12 -4.43 7.66 -16.21
N GLY A 13 -5.51 6.91 -16.41
CA GLY A 13 -6.79 7.44 -16.88
C GLY A 13 -7.36 8.52 -15.96
N GLU A 14 -7.24 8.35 -14.64
CA GLU A 14 -7.60 9.40 -13.66
C GLU A 14 -6.81 10.72 -13.83
N ARG A 15 -5.70 10.68 -14.57
CA ARG A 15 -4.79 11.81 -14.83
C ARG A 15 -4.84 12.30 -16.27
N GLY A 16 -5.67 11.69 -17.13
CA GLY A 16 -5.67 11.97 -18.57
C GLY A 16 -4.37 11.55 -19.27
N GLU A 17 -3.66 10.57 -18.69
CA GLU A 17 -2.43 10.01 -19.25
C GLU A 17 -2.70 8.62 -19.85
N ASP A 18 -1.89 8.24 -20.84
CA ASP A 18 -1.98 6.94 -21.50
C ASP A 18 -0.72 6.10 -21.21
N ILE A 19 -0.88 4.78 -21.13
CA ILE A 19 0.20 3.85 -20.80
C ILE A 19 1.33 3.85 -21.84
N SER A 20 1.05 4.22 -23.10
CA SER A 20 2.05 4.36 -24.18
C SER A 20 3.18 5.34 -23.83
N LYS A 21 2.91 6.35 -22.99
CA LYS A 21 3.93 7.30 -22.51
C LYS A 21 5.00 6.64 -21.63
N TYR A 22 4.76 5.41 -21.17
CA TYR A 22 5.58 4.68 -20.21
C TYR A 22 6.07 3.33 -20.77
N GLU A 23 6.07 3.15 -22.09
CA GLU A 23 6.65 1.97 -22.72
C GLU A 23 8.11 1.73 -22.27
N GLY A 24 8.44 0.46 -22.04
CA GLY A 24 9.76 0.04 -21.55
C GLY A 24 10.06 0.35 -20.07
N ARG A 25 9.13 0.98 -19.32
CA ARG A 25 9.29 1.19 -17.88
C ARG A 25 8.96 -0.07 -17.09
N ASP A 26 9.57 -0.21 -15.91
CA ASP A 26 9.18 -1.22 -14.93
C ASP A 26 7.75 -0.95 -14.45
N LYS A 27 6.82 -1.84 -14.85
CA LYS A 27 5.39 -1.73 -14.53
C LYS A 27 5.12 -1.73 -13.02
N LYS A 28 5.83 -2.53 -12.23
CA LYS A 28 5.63 -2.58 -10.77
C LYS A 28 6.08 -1.28 -10.11
N ARG A 29 7.20 -0.71 -10.57
CA ARG A 29 7.70 0.59 -10.10
C ARG A 29 6.79 1.74 -10.53
N LEU A 30 6.21 1.66 -11.73
CA LEU A 30 5.22 2.63 -12.21
C LEU A 30 3.93 2.57 -11.38
N TYR A 31 3.36 1.37 -11.20
CA TYR A 31 2.19 1.14 -10.36
C TYR A 31 2.39 1.70 -8.94
N ARG A 32 3.52 1.36 -8.30
CA ARG A 32 3.86 1.89 -6.98
C ARG A 32 3.89 3.41 -6.97
N ALA A 33 4.56 4.04 -7.94
CA ALA A 33 4.61 5.49 -8.06
C ALA A 33 3.19 6.11 -8.13
N LEU A 34 2.33 5.55 -8.98
CA LEU A 34 0.96 6.04 -9.22
C LEU A 34 0.08 5.89 -7.97
N VAL A 35 0.12 4.73 -7.31
CA VAL A 35 -0.62 4.52 -6.06
C VAL A 35 -0.11 5.44 -4.96
N ASN A 36 1.21 5.66 -4.85
CA ASN A 36 1.78 6.52 -3.82
C ASN A 36 1.22 7.94 -3.88
N ILE A 37 1.09 8.51 -5.08
CA ILE A 37 0.61 9.89 -5.27
C ILE A 37 -0.91 10.04 -5.34
N ARG A 38 -1.66 8.94 -5.46
CA ARG A 38 -3.12 8.98 -5.59
C ARG A 38 -3.78 9.50 -4.31
N GLN A 39 -4.60 10.55 -4.43
CA GLN A 39 -5.40 11.06 -3.32
C GLN A 39 -6.44 10.02 -2.84
N PRO A 40 -6.86 10.05 -1.57
CA PRO A 40 -7.82 9.11 -0.99
C PRO A 40 -9.26 9.42 -1.43
N LYS A 41 -9.51 9.42 -2.74
CA LYS A 41 -10.84 9.58 -3.34
C LYS A 41 -11.45 8.22 -3.66
N GLU A 42 -12.76 8.20 -3.85
CA GLU A 42 -13.51 7.01 -4.27
C GLU A 42 -12.85 6.31 -5.47
N ILE A 43 -13.01 4.99 -5.53
CA ILE A 43 -12.41 4.13 -6.54
C ILE A 43 -13.37 2.98 -6.84
N SER A 44 -13.36 2.47 -8.07
CA SER A 44 -14.30 1.42 -8.48
C SER A 44 -14.07 0.11 -7.73
N ASN A 45 -15.14 -0.64 -7.50
CA ASN A 45 -15.05 -2.00 -6.94
C ASN A 45 -14.22 -2.92 -7.84
N GLU A 46 -14.31 -2.76 -9.16
CA GLU A 46 -13.50 -3.51 -10.12
C GLU A 46 -11.99 -3.26 -9.90
N TYR A 47 -11.57 -2.01 -9.66
CA TYR A 47 -10.18 -1.72 -9.31
C TYR A 47 -9.78 -2.43 -8.01
N ILE A 48 -10.63 -2.38 -6.98
CA ILE A 48 -10.34 -3.02 -5.70
C ILE A 48 -10.17 -4.53 -5.85
N GLU A 49 -11.03 -5.18 -6.62
CA GLU A 49 -10.94 -6.62 -6.91
C GLU A 49 -9.64 -6.97 -7.63
N LYS A 50 -9.31 -6.21 -8.69
CA LYS A 50 -8.08 -6.41 -9.47
C LYS A 50 -6.81 -6.14 -8.67
N GLU A 51 -6.83 -5.12 -7.80
CA GLU A 51 -5.73 -4.78 -6.90
C GLU A 51 -5.53 -5.90 -5.87
N ASN A 52 -6.61 -6.40 -5.28
CA ASN A 52 -6.54 -7.51 -4.33
C ASN A 52 -5.99 -8.76 -5.00
N GLU A 53 -6.48 -9.15 -6.19
CA GLU A 53 -5.92 -10.26 -6.96
C GLU A 53 -4.43 -10.08 -7.23
N PHE A 54 -4.00 -8.88 -7.68
CA PHE A 54 -2.60 -8.58 -7.95
C PHE A 54 -1.70 -8.65 -6.70
N LEU A 55 -2.15 -8.06 -5.59
CA LEU A 55 -1.38 -8.05 -4.34
C LEU A 55 -1.31 -9.45 -3.70
N GLN A 56 -2.36 -10.25 -3.79
CA GLN A 56 -2.41 -11.63 -3.29
C GLN A 56 -1.39 -12.55 -3.97
N LEU A 57 -0.97 -12.26 -5.22
CA LEU A 57 0.12 -12.99 -5.87
C LEU A 57 1.44 -12.90 -5.10
N ARG A 58 1.60 -11.88 -4.23
CA ARG A 58 2.75 -11.77 -3.33
C ARG A 58 2.64 -12.65 -2.10
N ASN A 59 1.51 -13.25 -1.78
CA ASN A 59 1.33 -14.03 -0.54
C ASN A 59 1.99 -15.41 -0.56
N ASN A 60 2.77 -15.71 -1.60
CA ASN A 60 3.76 -16.76 -1.58
C ASN A 60 4.87 -16.40 -0.55
N ASP A 61 5.42 -17.41 0.13
CA ASP A 61 6.52 -17.27 1.09
C ASP A 61 6.23 -16.33 2.27
N THR A 62 5.06 -16.48 2.90
CA THR A 62 4.76 -15.79 4.16
C THR A 62 5.44 -16.47 5.35
N TYR A 63 5.82 -15.69 6.35
CA TYR A 63 6.33 -16.20 7.62
C TYR A 63 5.21 -16.15 8.66
N ASP A 64 4.79 -17.30 9.19
CA ASP A 64 3.76 -17.38 10.23
C ASP A 64 4.38 -17.14 11.61
N ALA A 65 3.99 -16.04 12.26
CA ALA A 65 4.46 -15.66 13.59
C ALA A 65 4.05 -16.66 14.69
N LYS A 66 3.11 -17.58 14.42
CA LYS A 66 2.76 -18.68 15.34
C LYS A 66 3.94 -19.59 15.70
N ASN A 67 5.01 -19.57 14.92
CA ASN A 67 6.25 -20.30 15.22
C ASN A 67 7.09 -19.63 16.32
N ILE A 68 6.72 -18.43 16.77
CA ILE A 68 7.37 -17.70 17.85
C ILE A 68 6.63 -18.03 19.15
N ASN A 69 7.28 -18.79 20.04
CA ASN A 69 6.69 -19.24 21.31
C ASN A 69 6.98 -18.30 22.49
N GLU A 70 7.50 -17.11 22.23
CA GLU A 70 7.88 -16.13 23.24
C GLU A 70 7.00 -14.87 23.13
N LYS A 71 6.78 -14.21 24.27
CA LYS A 71 6.02 -12.95 24.32
C LYS A 71 6.74 -11.80 23.59
N ILE A 72 8.07 -11.87 23.53
CA ILE A 72 8.93 -10.88 22.90
C ILE A 72 9.97 -11.68 22.13
N SER A 73 10.17 -11.35 20.85
CA SER A 73 11.16 -11.98 20.00
C SER A 73 11.75 -10.97 19.03
N ILE A 74 12.87 -11.35 18.41
CA ILE A 74 13.47 -10.60 17.33
C ILE A 74 13.31 -11.42 16.06
N TRP A 75 12.74 -10.79 15.03
CA TRP A 75 12.55 -11.39 13.72
C TRP A 75 13.13 -10.48 12.65
N HIS A 76 13.75 -11.07 11.63
CA HIS A 76 14.36 -10.35 10.52
C HIS A 76 13.73 -10.82 9.20
N GLY A 77 13.04 -9.92 8.50
CA GLY A 77 12.38 -10.19 7.22
C GLY A 77 11.53 -9.03 6.73
N ASP A 78 10.81 -9.25 5.62
CA ASP A 78 9.86 -8.28 5.05
C ASP A 78 8.58 -8.26 5.88
N ILE A 79 8.36 -7.19 6.66
CA ILE A 79 7.20 -7.03 7.54
C ILE A 79 5.85 -7.19 6.80
N THR A 80 5.81 -6.95 5.48
CA THR A 80 4.59 -7.13 4.67
C THR A 80 4.31 -8.59 4.29
N LYS A 81 5.21 -9.50 4.65
CA LYS A 81 5.07 -10.97 4.54
C LYS A 81 4.92 -11.66 5.89
N LEU A 82 4.94 -10.90 6.99
CA LEU A 82 4.74 -11.44 8.34
C LEU A 82 3.25 -11.70 8.56
N LYS A 83 2.87 -12.96 8.69
CA LYS A 83 1.51 -13.36 9.05
C LYS A 83 1.38 -13.33 10.57
N ILE A 84 0.74 -12.27 11.06
CA ILE A 84 0.49 -11.96 12.46
C ILE A 84 -0.84 -11.19 12.56
N GLU A 85 -1.40 -11.04 13.76
CA GLU A 85 -2.67 -10.36 13.99
C GLU A 85 -2.63 -8.86 13.61
N ALA A 86 -1.53 -8.19 13.91
CA ALA A 86 -1.34 -6.77 13.61
C ALA A 86 0.14 -6.41 13.45
N ILE A 87 0.40 -5.42 12.60
CA ILE A 87 1.71 -4.76 12.47
C ILE A 87 1.55 -3.27 12.80
N VAL A 88 2.60 -2.65 13.33
CA VAL A 88 2.62 -1.21 13.63
C VAL A 88 3.25 -0.46 12.46
N ASN A 89 2.51 0.47 11.86
CA ASN A 89 3.01 1.33 10.79
C ASN A 89 3.61 2.63 11.38
N PRO A 90 4.88 2.98 11.08
CA PRO A 90 5.43 4.30 11.41
C PRO A 90 4.89 5.38 10.45
N ALA A 91 3.64 5.80 10.69
CA ALA A 91 2.94 6.79 9.89
C ALA A 91 3.47 8.22 10.13
N ASN A 92 3.22 9.09 9.14
CA ASN A 92 3.41 10.54 9.29
C ASN A 92 2.15 11.22 9.84
N SER A 93 2.24 12.51 10.21
CA SER A 93 1.16 13.26 10.86
C SER A 93 -0.11 13.44 10.02
N GLN A 94 -0.04 13.26 8.69
CA GLN A 94 -1.20 13.28 7.80
C GLN A 94 -2.01 11.98 7.88
N GLY A 95 -1.40 10.87 8.32
CA GLY A 95 -2.08 9.60 8.58
C GLY A 95 -2.59 8.84 7.35
N THR A 96 -2.41 9.34 6.12
CA THR A 96 -2.89 8.72 4.88
C THR A 96 -1.78 8.08 4.02
N GLY A 97 -0.60 7.89 4.61
CA GLY A 97 0.54 7.25 3.98
C GLY A 97 1.56 8.21 3.38
N CYS A 98 2.55 7.65 2.68
CA CYS A 98 3.61 8.41 2.02
C CYS A 98 3.25 8.74 0.57
N TYR A 99 3.24 10.04 0.23
CA TYR A 99 2.97 10.52 -1.13
C TYR A 99 4.22 10.69 -2.01
N GLN A 100 5.42 10.50 -1.48
CA GLN A 100 6.64 10.52 -2.30
C GLN A 100 6.72 9.23 -3.16
N PRO A 101 6.76 9.34 -4.51
CA PRO A 101 6.78 8.18 -5.39
C PRO A 101 7.98 7.26 -5.10
N ASN A 102 7.72 5.96 -4.95
CA ASN A 102 8.75 4.93 -4.72
C ASN A 102 9.64 5.15 -3.49
N HIS A 103 9.24 6.01 -2.55
CA HIS A 103 10.05 6.30 -1.37
C HIS A 103 10.26 5.06 -0.51
N ASN A 104 11.49 4.81 -0.07
CA ASN A 104 11.84 3.59 0.66
C ASN A 104 11.56 3.67 2.16
N CYS A 105 10.44 4.27 2.58
CA CYS A 105 10.00 4.25 3.97
C CYS A 105 8.98 3.12 4.22
N LEU A 106 8.89 2.67 5.47
CA LEU A 106 7.96 1.60 5.87
C LEU A 106 6.50 1.97 5.61
N ASP A 107 6.10 3.22 5.85
CA ASP A 107 4.75 3.71 5.56
C ASP A 107 4.37 3.53 4.08
N ASN A 108 5.28 3.84 3.16
CA ASN A 108 5.07 3.63 1.73
C ASN A 108 4.91 2.14 1.39
N GLN A 109 5.76 1.29 1.95
CA GLN A 109 5.73 -0.15 1.71
C GLN A 109 4.44 -0.78 2.25
N ILE A 110 4.09 -0.50 3.51
CA ILE A 110 2.87 -1.02 4.15
C ILE A 110 1.62 -0.54 3.39
N GLN A 111 1.51 0.75 3.07
CA GLN A 111 0.36 1.28 2.32
C GLN A 111 0.25 0.69 0.91
N THR A 112 1.36 0.53 0.21
CA THR A 112 1.38 -0.04 -1.15
C THR A 112 0.96 -1.51 -1.14
N PHE A 113 1.44 -2.29 -0.17
CA PHE A 113 1.22 -3.73 -0.14
C PHE A 113 -0.06 -4.14 0.60
N ALA A 114 -0.64 -3.27 1.43
CA ALA A 114 -1.99 -3.43 1.98
C ALA A 114 -3.10 -3.09 0.96
N GLY A 115 -2.76 -2.31 -0.08
CA GLY A 115 -3.70 -1.84 -1.10
C GLY A 115 -4.39 -0.53 -0.74
N ILE A 116 -5.06 0.08 -1.73
CA ILE A 116 -5.64 1.43 -1.62
C ILE A 116 -6.68 1.52 -0.50
N ARG A 117 -7.32 0.40 -0.14
CA ARG A 117 -8.31 0.33 0.94
C ARG A 117 -7.76 0.82 2.27
N LEU A 118 -6.49 0.57 2.57
CA LEU A 118 -5.87 1.07 3.81
C LEU A 118 -5.86 2.60 3.82
N ARG A 119 -5.40 3.24 2.74
CA ARG A 119 -5.40 4.70 2.61
C ARG A 119 -6.81 5.29 2.68
N LEU A 120 -7.81 4.66 2.07
CA LEU A 120 -9.20 5.12 2.12
C LEU A 120 -9.76 5.06 3.54
N GLU A 121 -9.50 3.97 4.27
CA GLU A 121 -9.95 3.84 5.66
C GLU A 121 -9.22 4.81 6.59
N CYS A 122 -7.91 4.97 6.40
CA CYS A 122 -7.13 6.01 7.06
C CYS A 122 -7.74 7.39 6.83
N ALA A 123 -8.07 7.76 5.59
CA ALA A 123 -8.64 9.07 5.28
C ALA A 123 -9.96 9.33 6.01
N LYS A 124 -10.88 8.35 6.03
CA LYS A 124 -12.12 8.44 6.83
C LYS A 124 -11.85 8.66 8.31
N ARG A 125 -10.83 7.97 8.86
CA ARG A 125 -10.43 8.16 10.25
C ARG A 125 -9.84 9.56 10.47
N MET A 126 -9.02 10.04 9.54
CA MET A 126 -8.40 11.35 9.61
C MET A 126 -9.40 12.50 9.50
N GLU A 127 -10.57 12.31 8.89
CA GLU A 127 -11.67 13.30 8.96
C GLU A 127 -12.15 13.55 10.39
N GLN A 128 -12.04 12.55 11.26
CA GLN A 128 -12.47 12.63 12.65
C GLN A 128 -11.37 13.21 13.56
N ILE A 129 -10.12 12.79 13.36
CA ILE A 129 -9.00 13.13 14.27
C ILE A 129 -8.07 14.24 13.75
N ARG A 130 -8.17 14.58 12.46
CA ARG A 130 -7.42 15.63 11.73
C ARG A 130 -5.92 15.41 11.58
N THR A 131 -5.22 15.07 12.66
CA THR A 131 -3.77 14.81 12.64
C THR A 131 -3.41 13.66 13.57
N LEU A 132 -2.41 12.87 13.19
CA LEU A 132 -1.80 11.91 14.10
C LEU A 132 -0.79 12.65 14.98
N GLU A 133 -1.04 12.61 16.28
CA GLU A 133 -0.11 13.14 17.27
C GLU A 133 1.01 12.13 17.53
N THR A 134 2.22 12.64 17.75
CA THR A 134 3.32 11.83 18.25
C THR A 134 2.98 11.32 19.64
N ALA A 135 3.12 10.01 19.86
CA ALA A 135 2.93 9.41 21.17
C ALA A 135 3.84 10.10 22.20
N LYS A 136 3.26 10.49 23.34
CA LYS A 136 4.00 10.99 24.49
C LYS A 136 4.41 9.80 25.34
N CYS A 137 5.71 9.65 25.58
CA CYS A 137 6.27 8.68 26.51
C CYS A 137 6.11 9.17 27.96
#